data_AF-N6T930-F1
#
_entry.id   AF-N6T930-F1
#
_cell.length_a   1.000
_cell.length_b   1.000
_cell.length_c   1.000
_cell.angle_alpha   90.00
_cell.angle_beta   90.00
_cell.angle_gamma   90.00
#
_symmetry.space_group_name_H-M   'P 1'
#
loop_
_entity.id
_entity.type
_entity.pdbx_description
1 polymer ?
#
loop_
_entity_poly.entity_id
_entity_poly.type
_entity_poly.pdbx_seq_one_letter_code
_entity_poly.pdbx_strand_id
1 'polypeptide(L)'
;MDSQLKNGPEKNNLENESENSAFLANGEQFSVSRQISINQKDTTCGVWCLKGNCLQKFANKKAYVILYGLLGCIFSASFAYFNGTITTLEKRFKIPSRTTGIISVGNDLSQLLMSVILSYYTGRGHRPRWMALGMYTVVLFCIMTALPHFLYGPGLDALSLTKEFQLNDNSTSDSFLTEQSSFLCSSNHKNDTQCEEEGSNFSPQLILFAAQFISGIGGSLYYTLGVSYMDDNIKRSKTPALFSFSYFIRMLGPAIGHGLASICLKVYISPSLTPTIDTKDPRWLGAWWLGWIILALILFIFASLLAFFPKTLPRAAIRKEIKRQASRISNKPMEAEPETLPSFKDMIKTFRRLAANRTLMLNNFAAVFYFLGYMPYWIFLPKYIETQYRQSASASSLITGSAGLVFSAIGILISGLIISKFKPRARYLAAWNVIVGAVSVMGIISYAYLGCEENDNRAPVLPSGELNPISDCNSDCYCDYVKYNPVCSSDGTKTFVSACHAGCKKLIGINGTDVFADCSCLRQENKLVENRVNDINTPINWDFVRPGSCSVDCFSQFYMFLCVVCLLKFSGATGRAANFLVTVRCVEEKDKSVAMGFGLMLMSLCAFVPSPILFGIIMGKFQQQLVR
;
A
#
# COMPACT_ATOMS: atom_id res chain seq x y z
N MET A 1 52.33 39.97 -50.84
CA MET A 1 51.21 39.93 -51.80
C MET A 1 50.52 38.60 -51.61
N ASP A 2 49.29 38.67 -51.13
CA ASP A 2 48.26 37.62 -50.90
C ASP A 2 48.55 36.39 -50.03
N SER A 3 47.81 36.27 -48.92
CA SER A 3 46.79 35.20 -48.77
C SER A 3 45.88 35.37 -47.54
N GLN A 4 44.58 35.29 -47.81
CA GLN A 4 43.51 34.56 -47.09
C GLN A 4 43.18 34.93 -45.61
N LEU A 5 42.02 35.57 -45.43
CA LEU A 5 41.34 35.84 -44.15
C LEU A 5 40.10 34.94 -43.97
N LYS A 6 39.97 34.41 -42.75
CA LYS A 6 38.89 33.57 -42.20
C LYS A 6 37.49 34.22 -42.27
N ASN A 7 36.45 33.41 -42.47
CA ASN A 7 35.31 33.21 -41.56
C ASN A 7 34.30 32.18 -42.13
N GLY A 8 33.79 31.27 -41.28
CA GLY A 8 32.93 30.13 -41.67
C GLY A 8 31.42 30.35 -41.48
N PRO A 9 30.57 29.33 -41.76
CA PRO A 9 29.16 29.35 -41.41
C PRO A 9 28.75 28.17 -40.50
N GLU A 10 28.12 28.46 -39.36
CA GLU A 10 27.36 27.46 -38.59
C GLU A 10 26.14 28.13 -37.96
N LYS A 11 24.99 28.00 -38.64
CA LYS A 11 23.59 28.19 -38.16
C LYS A 11 22.69 28.19 -39.39
N ASN A 12 22.10 27.04 -39.76
CA ASN A 12 20.94 26.94 -40.67
C ASN A 12 20.39 25.49 -40.75
N ASN A 13 20.11 24.86 -39.61
CA ASN A 13 19.55 23.49 -39.59
C ASN A 13 18.36 23.28 -38.62
N LEU A 14 17.71 24.35 -38.16
CA LEU A 14 16.58 24.26 -37.21
C LEU A 14 15.28 24.90 -37.70
N GLU A 15 15.27 25.61 -38.83
CA GLU A 15 14.05 26.24 -39.38
C GLU A 15 13.35 25.39 -40.47
N ASN A 16 14.03 24.41 -41.08
CA ASN A 16 13.43 23.55 -42.11
C ASN A 16 12.55 22.40 -41.56
N GLU A 17 12.54 22.15 -40.24
CA GLU A 17 11.60 21.20 -39.62
C GLU A 17 10.23 21.81 -39.32
N SER A 18 10.12 23.15 -39.23
CA SER A 18 8.84 23.83 -38.98
C SER A 18 8.00 24.03 -40.24
N GLU A 19 8.59 24.32 -41.39
CA GLU A 19 7.82 24.58 -42.63
C GLU A 19 7.23 23.30 -43.23
N ASN A 20 7.93 22.17 -43.17
CA ASN A 20 7.37 20.87 -43.60
C ASN A 20 6.23 20.37 -42.69
N SER A 21 6.07 20.96 -41.50
CA SER A 21 4.97 20.64 -40.58
C SER A 21 3.73 21.51 -40.76
N ALA A 22 3.82 22.60 -41.53
CA ALA A 22 2.72 23.52 -41.83
C ALA A 22 1.97 23.19 -43.14
N PHE A 23 2.61 22.48 -44.08
CA PHE A 23 2.02 22.16 -45.40
C PHE A 23 0.97 21.02 -45.38
N LEU A 24 0.67 20.42 -44.22
CA LEU A 24 -0.34 19.36 -44.08
C LEU A 24 -1.44 19.75 -43.07
N ALA A 25 -1.94 20.98 -43.17
CA ALA A 25 -3.01 21.48 -42.34
C ALA A 25 -4.40 21.04 -42.85
N ASN A 26 -4.99 20.11 -42.10
CA ASN A 26 -6.42 19.93 -41.82
C ASN A 26 -7.41 19.47 -42.91
N GLY A 27 -7.08 19.44 -44.20
CA GLY A 27 -7.99 18.93 -45.25
C GLY A 27 -7.69 17.50 -45.74
N GLU A 28 -6.42 17.22 -46.04
CA GLU A 28 -6.01 15.99 -46.76
C GLU A 28 -5.74 14.78 -45.85
N GLN A 29 -5.68 14.99 -44.53
CA GLN A 29 -5.44 13.88 -43.60
C GLN A 29 -6.59 12.86 -43.58
N PHE A 30 -7.79 13.28 -44.02
CA PHE A 30 -8.96 12.40 -44.14
C PHE A 30 -8.99 11.61 -45.46
N SER A 31 -8.49 12.18 -46.58
CA SER A 31 -8.45 11.50 -47.88
C SER A 31 -7.30 10.49 -47.96
N VAL A 32 -6.11 10.81 -47.42
CA VAL A 32 -4.97 9.87 -47.36
C VAL A 32 -5.23 8.69 -46.42
N SER A 33 -6.09 8.85 -45.41
CA SER A 33 -6.49 7.77 -44.50
C SER A 33 -7.26 6.63 -45.19
N ARG A 34 -7.80 6.83 -46.40
CA ARG A 34 -8.60 5.82 -47.12
C ARG A 34 -7.76 4.78 -47.91
N GLN A 35 -6.49 5.06 -48.19
CA GLN A 35 -5.64 4.22 -49.06
C GLN A 35 -4.54 3.44 -48.32
N ILE A 36 -4.43 3.59 -47.00
CA ILE A 36 -3.41 2.87 -46.22
C ILE A 36 -3.95 1.48 -45.86
N SER A 37 -3.34 0.42 -46.41
CA SER A 37 -3.62 -0.97 -46.06
C SER A 37 -3.12 -1.27 -44.63
N ILE A 38 -3.94 -0.97 -43.64
CA ILE A 38 -3.64 -1.28 -42.22
C ILE A 38 -3.89 -2.78 -42.01
N ASN A 39 -3.01 -3.45 -41.26
CA ASN A 39 -3.25 -4.83 -40.85
C ASN A 39 -4.52 -4.91 -39.97
N GLN A 40 -5.64 -5.31 -40.58
CA GLN A 40 -6.96 -5.29 -39.96
C GLN A 40 -7.03 -6.20 -38.74
N LYS A 41 -6.26 -7.30 -38.71
CA LYS A 41 -6.24 -8.26 -37.59
C LYS A 41 -5.68 -7.67 -36.29
N ASP A 42 -4.71 -6.76 -36.36
CA ASP A 42 -4.05 -6.17 -35.19
C ASP A 42 -4.78 -4.95 -34.61
N THR A 43 -5.84 -4.47 -35.28
CA THR A 43 -6.56 -3.23 -34.96
C THR A 43 -8.05 -3.43 -34.63
N THR A 44 -8.57 -4.65 -34.78
CA THR A 44 -9.95 -5.01 -34.43
C THR A 44 -10.09 -5.42 -32.97
N CYS A 45 -11.11 -4.89 -32.28
CA CYS A 45 -11.53 -5.37 -30.96
C CYS A 45 -12.18 -6.76 -31.05
N GLY A 46 -12.04 -7.53 -29.96
CA GLY A 46 -12.73 -8.81 -29.77
C GLY A 46 -11.82 -10.03 -29.70
N VAL A 47 -12.40 -11.13 -29.23
CA VAL A 47 -11.76 -12.46 -29.17
C VAL A 47 -12.64 -13.43 -29.95
N TRP A 48 -12.02 -14.17 -30.87
CA TRP A 48 -12.65 -15.24 -31.66
C TRP A 48 -14.02 -14.83 -32.25
N CYS A 49 -15.14 -15.37 -31.75
CA CYS A 49 -16.51 -15.10 -32.22
C CYS A 49 -17.13 -13.77 -31.76
N LEU A 50 -16.60 -13.12 -30.72
CA LEU A 50 -17.12 -11.85 -30.19
C LEU A 50 -16.49 -10.64 -30.90
N LYS A 51 -16.50 -10.64 -32.24
CA LYS A 51 -16.05 -9.51 -33.06
C LYS A 51 -17.28 -8.75 -33.56
N GLY A 52 -17.46 -7.50 -33.12
CA GLY A 52 -18.62 -6.70 -33.51
C GLY A 52 -18.30 -5.23 -33.69
N ASN A 53 -19.05 -4.57 -34.58
CA ASN A 53 -18.92 -3.14 -34.86
C ASN A 53 -19.17 -2.25 -33.62
N CYS A 54 -19.95 -2.73 -32.64
CA CYS A 54 -20.18 -2.02 -31.39
C CYS A 54 -18.91 -1.97 -30.52
N LEU A 55 -18.17 -3.09 -30.41
CA LEU A 55 -16.91 -3.16 -29.65
C LEU A 55 -15.81 -2.30 -30.28
N GLN A 56 -15.85 -2.09 -31.59
CA GLN A 56 -14.90 -1.22 -32.28
C GLN A 56 -15.05 0.27 -31.88
N LYS A 57 -16.22 0.72 -31.40
CA LYS A 57 -16.40 2.09 -30.87
C LYS A 57 -15.54 2.33 -29.62
N PHE A 58 -15.29 1.28 -28.84
CA PHE A 58 -14.47 1.32 -27.64
C PHE A 58 -12.96 1.20 -27.92
N ALA A 59 -12.55 1.00 -29.19
CA ALA A 59 -11.14 0.95 -29.64
C ALA A 59 -10.44 2.32 -29.60
N ASN A 60 -10.53 3.04 -28.48
CA ASN A 60 -9.98 4.37 -28.31
C ASN A 60 -9.17 4.51 -27.02
N LYS A 61 -8.25 5.47 -27.02
CA LYS A 61 -7.33 5.71 -25.90
C LYS A 61 -8.03 6.11 -24.59
N LYS A 62 -9.19 6.78 -24.65
CA LYS A 62 -9.90 7.22 -23.44
C LYS A 62 -10.51 6.02 -22.72
N ALA A 63 -11.19 5.15 -23.46
CA ALA A 63 -11.77 3.92 -22.94
C ALA A 63 -10.69 3.01 -22.33
N TYR A 64 -9.55 2.82 -23.02
CA TYR A 64 -8.44 2.05 -22.47
C TYR A 64 -7.93 2.62 -21.13
N VAL A 65 -7.67 3.93 -21.06
CA VAL A 65 -7.11 4.58 -19.85
C VAL A 65 -8.07 4.48 -18.67
N ILE A 66 -9.37 4.64 -18.90
CA ILE A 66 -10.40 4.51 -17.86
C ILE A 66 -10.50 3.05 -17.38
N LEU A 67 -10.60 2.09 -18.29
CA LEU A 67 -10.69 0.67 -17.93
C LEU A 67 -9.43 0.17 -17.23
N TYR A 68 -8.25 0.55 -17.73
CA TYR A 68 -6.97 0.26 -17.10
C TYR A 68 -6.88 0.87 -15.69
N GLY A 69 -7.30 2.14 -15.53
CA GLY A 69 -7.35 2.81 -14.23
C GLY A 69 -8.32 2.15 -13.24
N LEU A 70 -9.53 1.81 -13.67
CA LEU A 70 -10.55 1.13 -12.85
C LEU A 70 -10.10 -0.26 -12.43
N LEU A 71 -9.54 -1.04 -13.36
CA LEU A 71 -8.98 -2.34 -13.06
C LEU A 71 -7.84 -2.25 -12.05
N GLY A 72 -6.96 -1.25 -12.22
CA GLY A 72 -5.93 -0.93 -11.23
C GLY A 72 -6.50 -0.55 -9.86
N CYS A 73 -7.59 0.21 -9.83
CA CYS A 73 -8.27 0.61 -8.60
C CYS A 73 -8.77 -0.62 -7.83
N ILE A 74 -9.47 -1.53 -8.51
CA ILE A 74 -9.98 -2.77 -7.89
C ILE A 74 -8.83 -3.69 -7.49
N PHE A 75 -7.77 -3.78 -8.31
CA PHE A 75 -6.58 -4.55 -7.96
C PHE A 75 -5.90 -3.99 -6.70
N SER A 76 -5.74 -2.67 -6.61
CA SER A 76 -5.19 -2.02 -5.44
C SER A 76 -6.11 -2.12 -4.21
N ALA A 77 -7.43 -2.14 -4.41
CA ALA A 77 -8.41 -2.39 -3.35
C ALA A 77 -8.25 -3.81 -2.78
N SER A 78 -7.91 -4.78 -3.61
CA SER A 78 -7.68 -6.17 -3.19
C SER A 78 -6.51 -6.29 -2.22
N PHE A 79 -5.40 -5.57 -2.45
CA PHE A 79 -4.30 -5.50 -1.48
C PHE A 79 -4.69 -4.81 -0.17
N ALA A 80 -5.42 -3.70 -0.25
CA ALA A 80 -5.88 -3.01 0.96
C ALA A 80 -6.91 -3.85 1.75
N TYR A 81 -7.74 -4.63 1.07
CA TYR A 81 -8.66 -5.57 1.70
C TYR A 81 -7.91 -6.70 2.41
N PHE A 82 -6.86 -7.26 1.79
CA PHE A 82 -5.94 -8.18 2.48
C PHE A 82 -5.38 -7.55 3.75
N ASN A 83 -4.76 -6.38 3.64
CA ASN A 83 -4.17 -5.70 4.80
C ASN A 83 -5.20 -5.38 5.89
N GLY A 84 -6.43 -5.04 5.51
CA GLY A 84 -7.52 -4.77 6.45
C GLY A 84 -8.07 -6.01 7.15
N THR A 85 -7.88 -7.20 6.58
CA THR A 85 -8.40 -8.47 7.12
C THR A 85 -7.33 -9.37 7.76
N ILE A 86 -6.04 -9.00 7.66
CA ILE A 86 -4.90 -9.74 8.24
C ILE A 86 -5.14 -10.12 9.70
N THR A 87 -5.52 -9.16 10.56
CA THR A 87 -5.70 -9.42 12.00
C THR A 87 -6.82 -10.41 12.29
N THR A 88 -7.85 -10.44 11.44
CA THR A 88 -8.96 -11.39 11.56
C THR A 88 -8.51 -12.79 11.14
N LEU A 89 -7.70 -12.89 10.07
CA LEU A 89 -7.09 -14.15 9.63
C LEU A 89 -6.12 -14.71 10.69
N GLU A 90 -5.28 -13.84 11.28
CA GLU A 90 -4.36 -14.20 12.36
C GLU A 90 -5.11 -14.76 13.56
N LYS A 91 -6.16 -14.08 14.03
CA LYS A 91 -7.01 -14.56 15.12
C LYS A 91 -7.70 -15.87 14.78
N ARG A 92 -8.34 -15.96 13.60
CA ARG A 92 -9.16 -17.12 13.20
C ARG A 92 -8.34 -18.40 13.04
N PHE A 93 -7.16 -18.31 12.44
CA PHE A 93 -6.30 -19.47 12.15
C PHE A 93 -5.12 -19.59 13.13
N LYS A 94 -5.11 -18.79 14.21
CA LYS A 94 -4.03 -18.73 15.21
C LYS A 94 -2.64 -18.57 14.53
N ILE A 95 -2.54 -17.76 13.47
CA ILE A 95 -1.30 -17.57 12.69
C ILE A 95 -0.44 -16.50 13.36
N PRO A 96 0.83 -16.80 13.70
CA PRO A 96 1.75 -15.78 14.22
C PRO A 96 2.02 -14.68 13.18
N SER A 97 2.09 -13.42 13.62
CA SER A 97 2.29 -12.28 12.69
C SER A 97 3.58 -12.36 11.87
N ARG A 98 4.62 -13.06 12.37
CA ARG A 98 5.83 -13.36 11.60
C ARG A 98 5.51 -14.18 10.35
N THR A 99 4.65 -15.18 10.47
CA THR A 99 4.22 -16.05 9.36
C THR A 99 3.34 -15.30 8.38
N THR A 100 2.42 -14.44 8.85
CA THR A 100 1.63 -13.56 7.97
C THR A 100 2.51 -12.57 7.20
N GLY A 101 3.58 -12.09 7.83
CA GLY A 101 4.62 -11.31 7.15
C GLY A 101 5.26 -12.09 5.99
N ILE A 102 5.64 -13.36 6.21
CA ILE A 102 6.19 -14.24 5.16
C ILE A 102 5.17 -14.48 4.04
N ILE A 103 3.89 -14.68 4.38
CA ILE A 103 2.79 -14.81 3.41
C ILE A 103 2.71 -13.58 2.51
N SER A 104 2.79 -12.38 3.10
CA SER A 104 2.70 -11.11 2.37
C SER A 104 3.86 -10.92 1.38
N VAL A 105 5.07 -11.39 1.73
CA VAL A 105 6.26 -11.34 0.87
C VAL A 105 6.16 -12.25 -0.36
N GLY A 106 5.28 -13.25 -0.36
CA GLY A 106 5.09 -14.17 -1.49
C GLY A 106 4.81 -13.44 -2.82
N ASN A 107 4.12 -12.30 -2.76
CA ASN A 107 3.88 -11.45 -3.91
C ASN A 107 5.18 -10.88 -4.49
N ASP A 108 5.98 -10.21 -3.65
CA ASP A 108 7.26 -9.60 -4.05
C ASP A 108 8.25 -10.66 -4.56
N LEU A 109 8.22 -11.86 -3.95
CA LEU A 109 9.03 -12.99 -4.41
C LEU A 109 8.67 -13.42 -5.83
N SER A 110 7.38 -13.53 -6.16
CA SER A 110 6.95 -13.88 -7.51
C SER A 110 7.28 -12.76 -8.53
N GLN A 111 7.18 -11.49 -8.13
CA GLN A 111 7.58 -10.36 -8.97
C GLN A 111 9.08 -10.38 -9.23
N LEU A 112 9.90 -10.67 -8.22
CA LEU A 112 11.33 -10.84 -8.34
C LEU A 112 11.69 -11.92 -9.37
N LEU A 113 11.06 -13.09 -9.30
CA LEU A 113 11.41 -14.22 -10.15
C LEU A 113 10.85 -14.11 -11.58
N MET A 114 9.62 -13.62 -11.72
CA MET A 114 8.85 -13.77 -12.96
C MET A 114 8.69 -12.47 -13.76
N SER A 115 8.85 -11.29 -13.15
CA SER A 115 8.51 -10.02 -13.83
C SER A 115 9.28 -9.78 -15.13
N VAL A 116 10.61 -9.99 -15.15
CA VAL A 116 11.45 -9.80 -16.35
C VAL A 116 11.13 -10.84 -17.42
N ILE A 117 11.03 -12.10 -17.02
CA ILE A 117 10.77 -13.24 -17.92
C ILE A 117 9.43 -13.02 -18.62
N LEU A 118 8.37 -12.79 -17.85
CA LEU A 118 7.04 -12.56 -18.38
C LEU A 118 7.01 -11.31 -19.26
N SER A 119 7.66 -10.20 -18.85
CA SER A 119 7.66 -8.96 -19.62
C SER A 119 8.39 -9.07 -20.97
N TYR A 120 9.34 -10.00 -21.12
CA TYR A 120 10.02 -10.30 -22.38
C TYR A 120 9.13 -11.09 -23.35
N TYR A 121 8.53 -12.19 -22.89
CA TYR A 121 7.69 -13.04 -23.75
C TYR A 121 6.35 -12.36 -24.07
N THR A 122 5.67 -11.82 -23.06
CA THR A 122 4.33 -11.23 -23.23
C THR A 122 4.38 -9.83 -23.85
N GLY A 123 5.50 -9.11 -23.71
CA GLY A 123 5.70 -7.77 -24.26
C GLY A 123 5.70 -7.69 -25.79
N ARG A 124 6.09 -8.78 -26.46
CA ARG A 124 6.05 -8.94 -27.93
C ARG A 124 4.71 -9.51 -28.44
N GLY A 125 3.92 -10.08 -27.54
CA GLY A 125 2.62 -10.65 -27.85
C GLY A 125 1.48 -9.64 -27.89
N HIS A 126 0.26 -10.14 -27.76
CA HIS A 126 -0.95 -9.32 -27.68
C HIS A 126 -1.14 -8.77 -26.26
N ARG A 127 -0.45 -7.67 -25.92
CA ARG A 127 -0.34 -7.13 -24.54
C ARG A 127 -1.66 -7.04 -23.75
N PRO A 128 -2.80 -6.52 -24.28
CA PRO A 128 -4.06 -6.49 -23.52
C PRO A 128 -4.58 -7.86 -23.07
N ARG A 129 -4.35 -8.92 -23.86
CA ARG A 129 -4.80 -10.28 -23.54
C ARG A 129 -3.92 -10.93 -22.48
N TRP A 130 -2.62 -10.72 -22.55
CA TRP A 130 -1.69 -11.15 -21.50
C TRP A 130 -1.93 -10.41 -20.18
N MET A 131 -2.25 -9.12 -20.25
CA MET A 131 -2.68 -8.36 -19.08
C MET A 131 -3.98 -8.91 -18.49
N ALA A 132 -4.98 -9.24 -19.31
CA ALA A 132 -6.21 -9.89 -18.84
C ALA A 132 -5.94 -11.27 -18.21
N LEU A 133 -5.07 -12.08 -18.80
CA LEU A 133 -4.62 -13.35 -18.22
C LEU A 133 -3.98 -13.15 -16.84
N GLY A 134 -3.11 -12.16 -16.70
CA GLY A 134 -2.53 -11.79 -15.41
C GLY A 134 -3.60 -11.36 -14.40
N MET A 135 -4.62 -10.61 -14.83
CA MET A 135 -5.70 -10.24 -13.92
C MET A 135 -6.62 -11.41 -13.56
N TYR A 136 -6.75 -12.44 -14.40
CA TYR A 136 -7.41 -13.68 -14.00
C TYR A 136 -6.63 -14.45 -12.93
N THR A 137 -5.29 -14.35 -12.91
CA THR A 137 -4.52 -14.92 -11.77
C THR A 137 -4.78 -14.14 -10.48
N VAL A 138 -5.06 -12.83 -10.56
CA VAL A 138 -5.51 -12.04 -9.40
C VAL A 138 -6.93 -12.43 -8.95
N VAL A 139 -7.84 -12.74 -9.89
CA VAL A 139 -9.17 -13.30 -9.54
C VAL A 139 -9.00 -14.62 -8.80
N LEU A 140 -8.11 -15.50 -9.27
CA LEU A 140 -7.77 -16.74 -8.58
C LEU A 140 -7.18 -16.48 -7.20
N PHE A 141 -6.32 -15.46 -7.03
CA PHE A 141 -5.85 -15.01 -5.72
C PHE A 141 -7.00 -14.66 -4.78
N CYS A 142 -7.99 -13.89 -5.22
CA CYS A 142 -9.15 -13.55 -4.38
C CYS A 142 -9.93 -14.79 -3.95
N ILE A 143 -10.18 -15.73 -4.88
CA ILE A 143 -10.89 -16.99 -4.60
C ILE A 143 -10.08 -17.86 -3.63
N MET A 144 -8.78 -18.04 -3.86
CA MET A 144 -7.89 -18.81 -2.99
C MET A 144 -7.76 -18.18 -1.60
N THR A 145 -7.83 -16.85 -1.50
CA THR A 145 -7.81 -16.18 -0.20
C THR A 145 -9.11 -16.40 0.57
N ALA A 146 -10.26 -16.49 -0.12
CA ALA A 146 -11.55 -16.84 0.50
C ALA A 146 -11.68 -18.34 0.86
N LEU A 147 -10.97 -19.21 0.13
CA LEU A 147 -11.08 -20.67 0.21
C LEU A 147 -10.94 -21.25 1.64
N PRO A 148 -10.02 -20.79 2.51
CA PRO A 148 -9.89 -21.32 3.87
C PRO A 148 -11.19 -21.22 4.68
N HIS A 149 -12.03 -20.21 4.46
CA HIS A 149 -13.32 -20.14 5.14
C HIS A 149 -14.27 -21.26 4.68
N PHE A 150 -14.29 -21.58 3.39
CA PHE A 150 -15.14 -22.65 2.86
C PHE A 150 -14.66 -24.05 3.24
N LEU A 151 -13.35 -24.23 3.46
CA LEU A 151 -12.77 -25.52 3.87
C LEU A 151 -12.88 -25.76 5.38
N TYR A 152 -12.59 -24.75 6.19
CA TYR A 152 -12.48 -24.88 7.65
C TYR A 152 -13.65 -24.25 8.43
N GLY A 153 -14.55 -23.56 7.72
CA GLY A 153 -15.69 -22.87 8.32
C GLY A 153 -15.29 -21.71 9.26
N PRO A 154 -16.27 -21.18 10.01
CA PRO A 154 -16.08 -20.10 10.99
C PRO A 154 -15.26 -20.49 12.23
N GLY A 155 -15.15 -21.79 12.54
CA GLY A 155 -14.40 -22.31 13.70
C GLY A 155 -15.26 -22.56 14.93
N LEU A 156 -14.82 -23.48 15.79
CA LEU A 156 -15.54 -23.86 17.01
C LEU A 156 -15.62 -22.70 18.01
N ASP A 157 -14.51 -21.98 18.22
CA ASP A 157 -14.44 -20.81 19.11
C ASP A 157 -15.40 -19.69 18.69
N ALA A 158 -15.66 -19.55 17.39
CA ALA A 158 -16.65 -18.61 16.89
C ALA A 158 -18.06 -19.18 17.05
N LEU A 159 -18.29 -20.45 16.73
CA LEU A 159 -19.61 -21.07 16.86
C LEU A 159 -20.14 -21.05 18.30
N SER A 160 -19.28 -21.29 19.30
CA SER A 160 -19.67 -21.27 20.72
C SER A 160 -20.19 -19.91 21.22
N LEU A 161 -19.95 -18.85 20.46
CA LEU A 161 -20.42 -17.48 20.73
C LEU A 161 -21.74 -17.16 19.97
N THR A 162 -22.47 -18.17 19.52
CA THR A 162 -23.78 -18.02 18.86
C THR A 162 -24.88 -18.66 19.68
N LYS A 163 -26.07 -18.04 19.69
CA LYS A 163 -27.21 -18.53 20.50
C LYS A 163 -27.61 -19.93 20.11
N GLU A 164 -27.54 -20.25 18.82
CA GLU A 164 -27.94 -21.54 18.27
C GLU A 164 -27.02 -22.68 18.73
N PHE A 165 -25.74 -22.40 18.98
CA PHE A 165 -24.80 -23.40 19.49
C PHE A 165 -24.88 -23.55 21.01
N GLN A 166 -25.05 -22.44 21.74
CA GLN A 166 -25.23 -22.44 23.19
C GLN A 166 -26.51 -23.15 23.65
N LEU A 167 -27.58 -23.12 22.83
CA LEU A 167 -28.82 -23.85 23.12
C LEU A 167 -28.65 -25.38 23.01
N ASN A 168 -27.60 -25.86 22.36
CA ASN A 168 -27.31 -27.29 22.24
C ASN A 168 -26.32 -27.79 23.30
N ASP A 169 -25.67 -26.91 24.05
CA ASP A 169 -24.64 -27.24 25.04
C ASP A 169 -24.96 -26.54 26.37
N ASN A 170 -25.63 -27.25 27.29
CA ASN A 170 -26.20 -26.73 28.55
C ASN A 170 -25.16 -26.28 29.61
N SER A 171 -23.91 -26.05 29.24
CA SER A 171 -22.82 -25.76 30.18
C SER A 171 -21.83 -24.80 29.57
N THR A 172 -21.92 -23.50 29.90
CA THR A 172 -20.77 -22.56 29.98
C THR A 172 -21.26 -21.13 30.24
N SER A 173 -21.57 -20.81 31.49
CA SER A 173 -21.71 -19.41 31.95
C SER A 173 -20.47 -18.91 32.74
N ASP A 174 -19.48 -19.77 32.96
CA ASP A 174 -18.35 -19.50 33.87
C ASP A 174 -17.13 -18.85 33.21
N SER A 175 -17.01 -18.87 31.88
CA SER A 175 -15.82 -18.38 31.17
C SER A 175 -15.77 -16.86 30.96
N PHE A 176 -16.86 -16.13 31.25
CA PHE A 176 -16.94 -14.68 31.03
C PHE A 176 -16.32 -13.86 32.17
N LEU A 177 -16.33 -14.38 33.41
CA LEU A 177 -15.81 -13.67 34.58
C LEU A 177 -14.28 -13.77 34.71
N THR A 178 -13.67 -14.81 34.14
CA THR A 178 -12.24 -15.11 34.31
C THR A 178 -11.31 -14.20 33.50
N GLU A 179 -11.71 -13.78 32.28
CA GLU A 179 -10.87 -12.85 31.49
C GLU A 179 -10.88 -11.43 32.08
N GLN A 180 -12.00 -10.95 32.61
CA GLN A 180 -12.10 -9.59 33.14
C GLN A 180 -11.35 -9.43 34.48
N SER A 181 -11.19 -10.52 35.24
CA SER A 181 -10.36 -10.56 36.45
C SER A 181 -8.85 -10.51 36.17
N SER A 182 -8.40 -10.87 34.95
CA SER A 182 -6.96 -10.94 34.62
C SER A 182 -6.25 -9.58 34.54
N PHE A 183 -7.02 -8.48 34.44
CA PHE A 183 -6.48 -7.12 34.34
C PHE A 183 -6.51 -6.34 35.66
N LEU A 184 -7.11 -6.90 36.71
CA LEU A 184 -7.26 -6.30 38.04
C LEU A 184 -6.15 -6.78 38.97
N CYS A 185 -5.81 -5.96 39.96
CA CYS A 185 -4.89 -6.35 41.04
C CYS A 185 -5.56 -7.40 41.94
N SER A 186 -5.07 -8.63 41.91
CA SER A 186 -5.55 -9.73 42.76
C SER A 186 -4.37 -10.50 43.34
N SER A 187 -4.32 -10.64 44.68
CA SER A 187 -3.23 -11.34 45.38
C SER A 187 -3.21 -12.86 45.17
N ASN A 188 -4.14 -13.43 44.39
CA ASN A 188 -4.36 -14.88 44.29
C ASN A 188 -4.04 -15.50 42.91
N HIS A 189 -3.28 -14.82 42.06
CA HIS A 189 -2.89 -15.37 40.76
C HIS A 189 -1.87 -16.51 40.92
N LYS A 190 -2.36 -17.76 40.92
CA LYS A 190 -1.51 -18.93 40.63
C LYS A 190 -1.31 -19.02 39.11
N ASN A 191 -0.07 -19.30 38.72
CA ASN A 191 0.39 -19.47 37.34
C ASN A 191 -0.22 -20.71 36.67
N ASP A 192 -1.49 -20.66 36.31
CA ASP A 192 -2.13 -21.67 35.44
C ASP A 192 -2.57 -21.03 34.12
N THR A 193 -1.59 -20.75 33.28
CA THR A 193 -1.79 -20.61 31.84
C THR A 193 -0.67 -21.36 31.13
N GLN A 194 -0.73 -22.70 31.17
CA GLN A 194 -0.07 -23.48 30.13
C GLN A 194 -0.77 -23.15 28.81
N CYS A 195 -0.11 -22.37 27.97
CA CYS A 195 -0.52 -22.21 26.58
C CYS A 195 -0.41 -23.57 25.90
N GLU A 196 -1.55 -24.27 25.74
CA GLU A 196 -1.61 -25.44 24.87
C GLU A 196 -1.35 -24.98 23.43
N GLU A 197 -0.13 -25.25 22.94
CA GLU A 197 0.17 -25.23 21.52
C GLU A 197 -0.55 -26.40 20.85
N GLU A 198 -1.85 -26.26 20.59
CA GLU A 198 -2.58 -27.17 19.70
C GLU A 198 -1.85 -27.22 18.36
N GLY A 199 -1.54 -28.44 17.89
CA GLY A 199 -0.74 -28.70 16.69
C GLY A 199 -1.17 -27.85 15.49
N SER A 200 -0.30 -26.93 15.09
CA SER A 200 -0.59 -25.98 14.02
C SER A 200 -0.80 -26.70 12.68
N ASN A 201 -2.05 -26.72 12.21
CA ASN A 201 -2.34 -27.11 10.83
C ASN A 201 -1.79 -26.02 9.90
N PHE A 202 -0.70 -26.30 9.19
CA PHE A 202 -0.03 -25.36 8.26
C PHE A 202 -0.75 -25.14 6.91
N SER A 203 -1.87 -25.84 6.70
CA SER A 203 -2.58 -25.85 5.42
C SER A 203 -3.18 -24.48 5.02
N PRO A 204 -3.88 -23.73 5.90
CA PRO A 204 -4.34 -22.37 5.58
C PRO A 204 -3.19 -21.42 5.19
N GLN A 205 -2.04 -21.51 5.86
CA GLN A 205 -0.86 -20.68 5.61
C GLN A 205 -0.29 -20.96 4.22
N LEU A 206 -0.24 -22.24 3.80
CA LEU A 206 0.21 -22.63 2.46
C LEU A 206 -0.73 -22.10 1.37
N ILE A 207 -2.04 -22.20 1.57
CA ILE A 207 -3.05 -21.66 0.63
C ILE A 207 -2.89 -20.15 0.47
N LEU A 208 -2.76 -19.42 1.59
CA LEU A 208 -2.59 -17.97 1.59
C LEU A 208 -1.26 -17.54 0.95
N PHE A 209 -0.16 -18.26 1.21
CA PHE A 209 1.12 -18.01 0.55
C PHE A 209 1.04 -18.23 -0.96
N ALA A 210 0.45 -19.35 -1.39
CA ALA A 210 0.25 -19.64 -2.81
C ALA A 210 -0.62 -18.57 -3.49
N ALA A 211 -1.67 -18.11 -2.82
CA ALA A 211 -2.51 -17.02 -3.31
C ALA A 211 -1.69 -15.73 -3.54
N GLN A 212 -0.88 -15.32 -2.56
CA GLN A 212 -0.03 -14.12 -2.69
C GLN A 212 1.01 -14.26 -3.81
N PHE A 213 1.62 -15.44 -3.96
CA PHE A 213 2.56 -15.73 -5.04
C PHE A 213 1.92 -15.60 -6.43
N ILE A 214 0.71 -16.12 -6.62
CA ILE A 214 -0.03 -16.03 -7.89
C ILE A 214 -0.47 -14.58 -8.18
N SER A 215 -0.78 -13.79 -7.14
CA SER A 215 -1.12 -12.38 -7.25
C SER A 215 0.02 -11.54 -7.81
N GLY A 216 1.28 -11.80 -7.40
CA GLY A 216 2.42 -11.05 -7.90
C GLY A 216 2.79 -11.36 -9.36
N ILE A 217 2.53 -12.60 -9.83
CA ILE A 217 2.58 -12.92 -11.27
C ILE A 217 1.62 -12.01 -12.05
N GLY A 218 0.35 -11.94 -11.62
CA GLY A 218 -0.66 -11.11 -12.26
C GLY A 218 -0.34 -9.61 -12.19
N GLY A 219 0.11 -9.15 -11.03
CA GLY A 219 0.54 -7.77 -10.80
C GLY A 219 1.70 -7.35 -11.70
N SER A 220 2.68 -8.24 -11.93
CA SER A 220 3.80 -7.95 -12.82
C SER A 220 3.33 -7.66 -14.25
N LEU A 221 2.41 -8.48 -14.79
CA LEU A 221 1.84 -8.30 -16.12
C LEU A 221 1.02 -7.01 -16.22
N TYR A 222 0.22 -6.70 -15.20
CA TYR A 222 -0.55 -5.46 -15.14
C TYR A 222 0.35 -4.23 -15.19
N TYR A 223 1.38 -4.16 -14.32
CA TYR A 223 2.24 -2.98 -14.20
C TYR A 223 3.13 -2.75 -15.42
N THR A 224 3.66 -3.81 -16.05
CA THR A 224 4.61 -3.66 -17.16
C THR A 224 3.91 -3.53 -18.51
N LEU A 225 2.89 -4.35 -18.79
CA LEU A 225 2.21 -4.34 -20.08
C LEU A 225 1.22 -3.20 -20.21
N GLY A 226 0.51 -2.88 -19.13
CA GLY A 226 -0.55 -1.88 -19.15
C GLY A 226 -0.03 -0.49 -19.54
N VAL A 227 1.07 -0.09 -18.91
CA VAL A 227 1.68 1.22 -19.14
C VAL A 227 2.48 1.26 -20.44
N SER A 228 3.21 0.21 -20.80
CA SER A 228 3.94 0.14 -22.07
C SER A 228 2.97 0.15 -23.27
N TYR A 229 1.84 -0.56 -23.19
CA TYR A 229 0.79 -0.49 -24.21
C TYR A 229 0.19 0.92 -24.30
N MET A 230 -0.05 1.58 -23.16
CA MET A 230 -0.58 2.95 -23.12
C MET A 230 0.35 3.93 -23.85
N ASP A 231 1.66 3.88 -23.56
CA ASP A 231 2.62 4.79 -24.19
C ASP A 231 2.76 4.55 -25.70
N ASP A 232 2.79 3.29 -26.14
CA ASP A 232 2.93 2.94 -27.56
C ASP A 232 1.69 3.31 -28.40
N ASN A 233 0.51 3.36 -27.77
CA ASN A 233 -0.76 3.62 -28.46
C ASN A 233 -1.24 5.07 -28.37
N ILE A 234 -0.55 5.93 -27.61
CA ILE A 234 -0.94 7.34 -27.38
C ILE A 234 0.11 8.27 -28.01
N LYS A 235 -0.20 9.57 -28.11
CA LYS A 235 0.80 10.58 -28.53
C LYS A 235 1.72 10.85 -27.34
N ARG A 236 3.04 10.84 -27.53
CA ARG A 236 4.05 11.09 -26.46
C ARG A 236 3.79 12.36 -25.64
N SER A 237 3.15 13.39 -26.22
CA SER A 237 2.75 14.63 -25.53
C SER A 237 1.54 14.51 -24.61
N LYS A 238 0.72 13.47 -24.77
CA LYS A 238 -0.49 13.21 -23.97
C LYS A 238 -0.33 11.99 -23.05
N THR A 239 0.68 11.15 -23.26
CA THR A 239 0.97 10.00 -22.37
C THR A 239 1.10 10.43 -20.91
N PRO A 240 1.83 11.49 -20.52
CA PRO A 240 2.02 11.82 -19.11
C PRO A 240 0.71 12.11 -18.38
N ALA A 241 -0.18 12.91 -18.98
CA ALA A 241 -1.48 13.24 -18.38
C ALA A 241 -2.39 12.01 -18.28
N LEU A 242 -2.42 11.16 -19.31
CA LEU A 242 -3.26 9.96 -19.30
C LEU A 242 -2.72 8.87 -18.35
N PHE A 243 -1.40 8.75 -18.25
CA PHE A 243 -0.75 7.91 -17.23
C PHE A 243 -1.11 8.39 -15.83
N SER A 244 -0.89 9.67 -15.53
CA SER A 244 -1.24 10.26 -14.24
C SER A 244 -2.73 10.11 -13.91
N PHE A 245 -3.62 10.26 -14.88
CA PHE A 245 -5.05 10.07 -14.68
C PHE A 245 -5.42 8.61 -14.36
N SER A 246 -4.86 7.62 -15.09
CA SER A 246 -5.08 6.20 -14.75
C SER A 246 -4.53 5.84 -13.37
N TYR A 247 -3.38 6.42 -13.01
CA TYR A 247 -2.75 6.20 -11.73
C TYR A 247 -3.52 6.86 -10.57
N PHE A 248 -4.11 8.04 -10.81
CA PHE A 248 -5.02 8.70 -9.89
C PHE A 248 -6.23 7.80 -9.57
N ILE A 249 -6.90 7.26 -10.58
CA ILE A 249 -8.03 6.32 -10.38
C ILE A 249 -7.57 5.11 -9.54
N ARG A 250 -6.38 4.57 -9.85
CA ARG A 250 -5.80 3.47 -9.09
C ARG A 250 -5.58 3.80 -7.60
N MET A 251 -5.19 5.03 -7.27
CA MET A 251 -4.96 5.44 -5.87
C MET A 251 -6.23 5.53 -5.03
N LEU A 252 -7.42 5.53 -5.65
CA LEU A 252 -8.69 5.40 -4.93
C LEU A 252 -8.92 3.98 -4.40
N GLY A 253 -8.20 2.99 -4.96
CA GLY A 253 -8.34 1.57 -4.63
C GLY A 253 -8.17 1.27 -3.14
N PRO A 254 -7.08 1.70 -2.47
CA PRO A 254 -6.89 1.42 -1.05
C PRO A 254 -8.02 1.93 -0.15
N ALA A 255 -8.58 3.12 -0.44
CA ALA A 255 -9.73 3.64 0.30
C ALA A 255 -10.97 2.76 0.13
N ILE A 256 -11.25 2.31 -1.10
CA ILE A 256 -12.35 1.37 -1.39
C ILE A 256 -12.12 0.02 -0.70
N GLY A 257 -10.90 -0.51 -0.75
CA GLY A 257 -10.54 -1.79 -0.14
C GLY A 257 -10.67 -1.80 1.38
N HIS A 258 -10.13 -0.79 2.06
CA HIS A 258 -10.30 -0.65 3.52
C HIS A 258 -11.75 -0.36 3.91
N GLY A 259 -12.49 0.43 3.12
CA GLY A 259 -13.92 0.65 3.31
C GLY A 259 -14.71 -0.66 3.22
N LEU A 260 -14.44 -1.46 2.19
CA LEU A 260 -15.03 -2.79 2.02
C LEU A 260 -14.67 -3.71 3.18
N ALA A 261 -13.40 -3.71 3.64
CA ALA A 261 -12.97 -4.48 4.81
C ALA A 261 -13.74 -4.07 6.07
N SER A 262 -13.87 -2.76 6.32
CA SER A 262 -14.62 -2.24 7.47
C SER A 262 -16.09 -2.67 7.44
N ILE A 263 -16.75 -2.64 6.27
CA ILE A 263 -18.14 -3.08 6.13
C ILE A 263 -18.26 -4.59 6.35
N CYS A 264 -17.41 -5.40 5.70
CA CYS A 264 -17.45 -6.85 5.85
C CYS A 264 -17.11 -7.32 7.28
N LEU A 265 -16.18 -6.65 7.95
CA LEU A 265 -15.77 -7.03 9.31
C LEU A 265 -16.80 -6.67 10.39
N LYS A 266 -17.73 -5.74 10.10
CA LYS A 266 -18.89 -5.47 10.98
C LYS A 266 -19.96 -6.55 10.93
N VAL A 267 -19.96 -7.39 9.91
CA VAL A 267 -20.85 -8.55 9.81
C VAL A 267 -20.16 -9.73 10.46
N TYR A 268 -20.88 -10.51 11.29
CA TYR A 268 -20.32 -11.67 11.96
C TYR A 268 -19.86 -12.74 10.96
N ILE A 269 -18.79 -13.47 11.29
CA ILE A 269 -18.13 -14.44 10.39
C ILE A 269 -19.09 -15.42 9.70
N SER A 270 -20.16 -15.80 10.41
CA SER A 270 -21.30 -16.56 9.90
C SER A 270 -22.55 -15.67 9.90
N PRO A 271 -22.90 -15.03 8.78
CA PRO A 271 -24.04 -14.11 8.71
C PRO A 271 -25.40 -14.78 8.97
N SER A 272 -25.48 -16.11 8.89
CA SER A 272 -26.70 -16.89 9.11
C SER A 272 -26.98 -17.22 10.58
N LEU A 273 -26.01 -16.96 11.48
CA LEU A 273 -26.12 -17.28 12.91
C LEU A 273 -26.24 -16.00 13.75
N THR A 274 -26.87 -16.10 14.93
CA THR A 274 -27.04 -14.94 15.82
C THR A 274 -25.94 -14.89 16.88
N PRO A 275 -25.02 -13.90 16.81
CA PRO A 275 -23.96 -13.78 17.81
C PRO A 275 -24.52 -13.32 19.16
N THR A 276 -23.91 -13.81 20.24
CA THR A 276 -24.20 -13.37 21.62
C THR A 276 -23.35 -12.17 22.04
N ILE A 277 -22.33 -11.84 21.25
CA ILE A 277 -21.36 -10.77 21.48
C ILE A 277 -21.55 -9.60 20.49
N ASP A 278 -21.12 -8.40 20.90
CA ASP A 278 -21.10 -7.21 20.05
C ASP A 278 -19.75 -7.02 19.34
N THR A 279 -19.74 -6.20 18.30
CA THR A 279 -18.60 -5.78 17.46
C THR A 279 -17.42 -5.15 18.23
N LYS A 280 -17.62 -4.75 19.48
CA LYS A 280 -16.58 -4.22 20.38
C LYS A 280 -15.84 -5.31 21.15
N ASP A 281 -16.38 -6.53 21.22
CA ASP A 281 -15.76 -7.64 21.92
C ASP A 281 -14.47 -8.07 21.18
N PRO A 282 -13.33 -8.24 21.87
CA PRO A 282 -12.06 -8.64 21.25
C PRO A 282 -12.11 -9.99 20.53
N ARG A 283 -13.06 -10.86 20.88
CA ARG A 283 -13.30 -12.17 20.26
C ARG A 283 -14.15 -12.09 19.00
N TRP A 284 -14.68 -10.91 18.65
CA TRP A 284 -15.43 -10.72 17.42
C TRP A 284 -14.57 -11.05 16.19
N LEU A 285 -15.09 -11.97 15.37
CA LEU A 285 -14.54 -12.31 14.06
C LEU A 285 -15.53 -11.87 12.98
N GLY A 286 -15.08 -10.94 12.14
CA GLY A 286 -15.88 -10.43 11.04
C GLY A 286 -15.85 -11.35 9.81
N ALA A 287 -16.84 -11.19 8.92
CA ALA A 287 -16.98 -11.94 7.67
C ALA A 287 -15.98 -11.50 6.58
N TRP A 288 -14.68 -11.71 6.86
CA TRP A 288 -13.55 -11.35 6.02
C TRP A 288 -13.55 -12.02 4.63
N TRP A 289 -14.29 -13.11 4.44
CA TRP A 289 -14.34 -13.86 3.18
C TRP A 289 -15.29 -13.23 2.14
N LEU A 290 -16.30 -12.46 2.58
CA LEU A 290 -17.33 -11.88 1.71
C LEU A 290 -16.75 -10.91 0.67
N GLY A 291 -15.86 -10.02 1.10
CA GLY A 291 -15.30 -9.00 0.21
C GLY A 291 -14.42 -9.60 -0.89
N TRP A 292 -13.81 -10.76 -0.66
CA TRP A 292 -13.03 -11.47 -1.68
C TRP A 292 -13.89 -11.92 -2.86
N ILE A 293 -15.12 -12.38 -2.61
CA ILE A 293 -16.05 -12.80 -3.68
C ILE A 293 -16.47 -11.60 -4.53
N ILE A 294 -16.78 -10.47 -3.86
CA ILE A 294 -17.16 -9.22 -4.53
C ILE A 294 -16.01 -8.73 -5.41
N LEU A 295 -14.79 -8.68 -4.87
CA LEU A 295 -13.60 -8.26 -5.61
C LEU A 295 -13.29 -9.20 -6.78
N ALA A 296 -13.39 -10.52 -6.60
CA ALA A 296 -13.17 -11.51 -7.65
C ALA A 296 -14.13 -11.30 -8.83
N LEU A 297 -15.42 -11.12 -8.56
CA LEU A 297 -16.45 -10.90 -9.59
C LEU A 297 -16.17 -9.62 -10.39
N ILE A 298 -15.92 -8.51 -9.69
CA ILE A 298 -15.67 -7.21 -10.34
C ILE A 298 -14.37 -7.26 -11.15
N LEU A 299 -13.29 -7.83 -10.61
CA LEU A 299 -12.03 -8.00 -11.33
C LEU A 299 -12.21 -8.84 -12.61
N PHE A 300 -12.96 -9.94 -12.53
CA PHE A 300 -13.22 -10.80 -13.68
C PHE A 300 -13.93 -10.04 -14.81
N ILE A 301 -14.94 -9.22 -14.48
CA ILE A 301 -15.67 -8.40 -15.45
C ILE A 301 -14.73 -7.40 -16.13
N PHE A 302 -13.98 -6.59 -15.37
CA PHE A 302 -13.09 -5.58 -15.95
C PHE A 302 -11.90 -6.18 -16.70
N ALA A 303 -11.35 -7.31 -16.24
CA ALA A 303 -10.30 -8.04 -16.95
C ALA A 303 -10.82 -8.57 -18.31
N SER A 304 -12.03 -9.11 -18.34
CA SER A 304 -12.68 -9.57 -19.58
C SER A 304 -12.89 -8.43 -20.58
N LEU A 305 -13.39 -7.28 -20.11
CA LEU A 305 -13.57 -6.10 -20.96
C LEU A 305 -12.25 -5.62 -21.56
N LEU A 306 -11.17 -5.67 -20.79
CA LEU A 306 -9.83 -5.28 -21.26
C LEU A 306 -9.25 -6.29 -22.27
N ALA A 307 -9.56 -7.57 -22.14
CA ALA A 307 -9.12 -8.62 -23.06
C ALA A 307 -9.61 -8.38 -24.51
N PHE A 308 -10.72 -7.66 -24.67
CA PHE A 308 -11.29 -7.32 -25.98
C PHE A 308 -10.56 -6.17 -26.70
N PHE A 309 -9.65 -5.45 -26.04
CA PHE A 309 -8.88 -4.40 -26.72
C PHE A 309 -7.97 -4.96 -27.81
N PRO A 310 -7.69 -4.21 -28.90
CA PRO A 310 -6.84 -4.67 -29.99
C PRO A 310 -5.35 -4.61 -29.63
N LYS A 311 -4.50 -5.35 -30.36
CA LYS A 311 -3.02 -5.34 -30.21
C LYS A 311 -2.45 -3.93 -30.37
N THR A 312 -3.01 -3.15 -31.31
CA THR A 312 -2.68 -1.74 -31.50
C THR A 312 -3.96 -0.94 -31.76
N LEU A 313 -4.07 0.25 -31.17
CA LEU A 313 -5.22 1.12 -31.44
C LEU A 313 -5.20 1.60 -32.90
N PRO A 314 -6.36 1.69 -33.58
CA PRO A 314 -6.41 2.09 -35.00
C PRO A 314 -5.68 3.41 -35.30
N ARG A 315 -5.86 4.43 -34.44
CA ARG A 315 -5.15 5.72 -34.58
C ARG A 315 -3.65 5.64 -34.31
N ALA A 316 -3.18 4.64 -33.58
CA ALA A 316 -1.75 4.40 -33.38
C ALA A 316 -1.15 3.69 -34.59
N ALA A 317 -1.85 2.69 -35.14
CA ALA A 317 -1.46 1.99 -36.36
C ALA A 317 -1.31 2.96 -37.54
N ILE A 318 -2.29 3.84 -37.77
CA ILE A 318 -2.22 4.89 -38.81
C ILE A 318 -0.97 5.76 -38.65
N ARG A 319 -0.68 6.22 -37.42
CA ARG A 319 0.50 7.06 -37.16
C ARG A 319 1.81 6.34 -37.42
N LYS A 320 1.91 5.06 -37.08
CA LYS A 320 3.10 4.23 -37.33
C LYS A 320 3.32 4.05 -38.83
N GLU A 321 2.25 3.83 -39.59
CA GLU A 321 2.35 3.64 -41.04
C GLU A 321 2.71 4.94 -41.77
N ILE A 322 2.12 6.08 -41.40
CA ILE A 322 2.52 7.40 -41.95
C ILE A 322 4.01 7.66 -41.69
N LYS A 323 4.50 7.36 -40.47
CA LYS A 323 5.92 7.52 -40.14
C LYS A 323 6.81 6.59 -40.97
N ARG A 324 6.35 5.36 -41.23
CA ARG A 324 7.06 4.37 -42.06
C ARG A 324 7.13 4.81 -43.53
N GLN A 325 6.05 5.36 -44.07
CA GLN A 325 6.03 5.90 -45.43
C GLN A 325 6.96 7.12 -45.55
N ALA A 326 6.92 8.05 -44.58
CA ALA A 326 7.84 9.19 -44.55
C ALA A 326 9.32 8.77 -44.49
N SER A 327 9.66 7.73 -43.72
CA SER A 327 11.04 7.22 -43.67
C SER A 327 11.49 6.57 -44.98
N ARG A 328 10.58 5.90 -45.70
CA ARG A 328 10.85 5.31 -47.02
C ARG A 328 11.14 6.39 -48.06
N ILE A 329 10.38 7.49 -48.02
CA ILE A 329 10.57 8.64 -48.91
C ILE A 329 11.90 9.34 -48.61
N SER A 330 12.32 9.39 -47.34
CA SER A 330 13.56 10.05 -46.91
C SER A 330 14.84 9.24 -47.15
N ASN A 331 14.79 8.05 -47.77
CA ASN A 331 15.94 7.12 -47.94
C ASN A 331 16.76 6.88 -46.66
N LYS A 332 16.16 7.05 -45.48
CA LYS A 332 16.78 6.63 -44.23
C LYS A 332 16.54 5.13 -44.11
N PRO A 333 17.59 4.29 -44.01
CA PRO A 333 17.42 2.88 -43.75
C PRO A 333 16.74 2.76 -42.38
N MET A 334 15.44 2.46 -42.40
CA MET A 334 14.75 2.03 -41.20
C MET A 334 15.07 0.55 -41.08
N GLU A 335 15.95 0.20 -40.14
CA GLU A 335 16.19 -1.16 -39.71
C GLU A 335 14.86 -1.75 -39.23
N ALA A 336 14.09 -2.31 -40.14
CA ALA A 336 13.03 -3.24 -39.82
C ALA A 336 13.73 -4.55 -39.46
N GLU A 337 14.29 -4.62 -38.25
CA GLU A 337 14.70 -5.91 -37.69
C GLU A 337 13.49 -6.85 -37.77
N PRO A 338 13.64 -8.04 -38.37
CA PRO A 338 12.57 -9.03 -38.39
C PRO A 338 12.14 -9.29 -36.94
N GLU A 339 10.83 -9.44 -36.70
CA GLU A 339 10.31 -9.91 -35.40
C GLU A 339 10.88 -11.33 -35.17
N THR A 340 12.07 -11.42 -34.58
CA THR A 340 12.71 -12.68 -34.24
C THR A 340 11.83 -13.38 -33.21
N LEU A 341 11.62 -14.68 -33.43
CA LEU A 341 10.92 -15.52 -32.46
C LEU A 341 11.58 -15.35 -31.09
N PRO A 342 10.78 -15.21 -30.01
CA PRO A 342 11.33 -15.02 -28.68
C PRO A 342 12.22 -16.21 -28.33
N SER A 343 13.49 -15.93 -28.05
CA SER A 343 14.50 -16.95 -27.76
C SER A 343 15.22 -16.60 -26.47
N PHE A 344 15.56 -17.61 -25.67
CA PHE A 344 16.28 -17.42 -24.41
C PHE A 344 17.63 -16.70 -24.60
N LYS A 345 18.34 -16.99 -25.70
CA LYS A 345 19.60 -16.31 -26.04
C LYS A 345 19.37 -14.81 -26.34
N ASP A 346 18.30 -14.49 -27.06
CA ASP A 346 17.92 -13.10 -27.34
C ASP A 346 17.44 -12.37 -26.06
N MET A 347 16.78 -13.07 -25.15
CA MET A 347 16.42 -12.54 -23.84
C MET A 347 17.64 -12.14 -23.02
N ILE A 348 18.66 -13.00 -22.92
CA ILE A 348 19.92 -12.67 -22.22
C ILE A 348 20.63 -11.49 -22.91
N LYS A 349 20.65 -11.46 -24.25
CA LYS A 349 21.23 -10.33 -25.00
C LYS A 349 20.49 -9.03 -24.70
N THR A 350 19.17 -9.07 -24.66
CA THR A 350 18.31 -7.94 -24.30
C THR A 350 18.62 -7.49 -22.87
N PHE A 351 18.64 -8.41 -21.90
CA PHE A 351 18.97 -8.12 -20.52
C PHE A 351 20.34 -7.45 -20.37
N ARG A 352 21.38 -7.98 -21.03
CA ARG A 352 22.73 -7.38 -21.04
C ARG A 352 22.71 -5.97 -21.64
N ARG A 353 21.95 -5.73 -22.71
CA ARG A 353 21.76 -4.40 -23.31
C ARG A 353 21.12 -3.42 -22.32
N LEU A 354 20.06 -3.85 -21.61
CA LEU A 354 19.41 -3.01 -20.60
C LEU A 354 20.32 -2.71 -19.42
N ALA A 355 21.06 -3.72 -18.92
CA ALA A 355 22.01 -3.56 -17.82
C ALA A 355 23.20 -2.66 -18.20
N ALA A 356 23.61 -2.66 -19.47
CA ALA A 356 24.66 -1.76 -19.98
C ALA A 356 24.17 -0.31 -20.20
N ASN A 357 22.84 -0.08 -20.23
CA ASN A 357 22.29 1.25 -20.38
C ASN A 357 22.46 2.06 -19.08
N ARG A 358 23.51 2.89 -19.05
CA ARG A 358 23.88 3.71 -17.88
C ARG A 358 22.72 4.59 -17.39
N THR A 359 21.93 5.19 -18.27
CA THR A 359 20.81 6.05 -17.87
C THR A 359 19.69 5.26 -17.19
N LEU A 360 19.34 4.09 -17.73
CA LEU A 360 18.33 3.21 -17.13
C LEU A 360 18.79 2.70 -15.76
N MET A 361 20.04 2.25 -15.65
CA MET A 361 20.56 1.71 -14.40
C MET A 361 20.64 2.75 -13.29
N LEU A 362 21.18 3.94 -13.58
CA LEU A 362 21.24 5.03 -12.61
C LEU A 362 19.85 5.45 -12.14
N ASN A 363 18.87 5.50 -13.05
CA ASN A 363 17.49 5.82 -12.70
C ASN A 363 16.86 4.75 -11.80
N ASN A 364 17.09 3.46 -12.09
CA ASN A 364 16.61 2.36 -11.25
C ASN A 364 17.29 2.35 -9.86
N PHE A 365 18.61 2.54 -9.78
CA PHE A 365 19.30 2.62 -8.49
C PHE A 365 18.82 3.81 -7.66
N ALA A 366 18.63 4.98 -8.26
CA ALA A 366 18.07 6.13 -7.58
C ALA A 366 16.66 5.83 -7.02
N ALA A 367 15.82 5.14 -7.79
CA ALA A 367 14.50 4.71 -7.32
C ALA A 367 14.61 3.69 -6.16
N VAL A 368 15.51 2.71 -6.26
CA VAL A 368 15.75 1.71 -5.21
C VAL A 368 16.16 2.38 -3.90
N PHE A 369 17.17 3.26 -3.92
CA PHE A 369 17.62 3.96 -2.71
C PHE A 369 16.52 4.86 -2.12
N TYR A 370 15.79 5.57 -2.98
CA TYR A 370 14.66 6.41 -2.54
C TYR A 370 13.60 5.58 -1.81
N PHE A 371 13.17 4.46 -2.40
CA PHE A 371 12.13 3.62 -1.79
C PHE A 371 12.65 2.83 -0.59
N LEU A 372 13.89 2.33 -0.60
CA LEU A 372 14.48 1.64 0.54
C LEU A 372 14.44 2.50 1.81
N GLY A 373 14.77 3.79 1.69
CA GLY A 373 14.71 4.75 2.80
C GLY A 373 13.29 5.26 3.11
N TYR A 374 12.41 5.35 2.12
CA TYR A 374 11.04 5.85 2.30
C TYR A 374 10.05 4.81 2.86
N MET A 375 10.24 3.54 2.53
CA MET A 375 9.34 2.42 2.91
C MET A 375 9.09 2.31 4.42
N PRO A 376 10.09 2.41 5.31
CA PRO A 376 9.87 2.30 6.75
C PRO A 376 8.97 3.43 7.26
N TYR A 377 9.19 4.66 6.78
CA TYR A 377 8.31 5.76 7.10
C TYR A 377 6.90 5.46 6.60
N TRP A 378 6.71 4.93 5.39
CA TRP A 378 5.37 4.63 4.90
C TRP A 378 4.64 3.57 5.75
N ILE A 379 5.35 2.51 6.18
CA ILE A 379 4.78 1.40 6.95
C ILE A 379 4.53 1.79 8.41
N PHE A 380 5.48 2.47 9.04
CA PHE A 380 5.44 2.77 10.47
C PHE A 380 4.86 4.15 10.81
N LEU A 381 4.47 4.97 9.81
CA LEU A 381 3.90 6.31 10.06
C LEU A 381 2.69 6.31 11.03
N PRO A 382 1.70 5.39 10.92
CA PRO A 382 0.59 5.39 11.87
C PRO A 382 1.07 5.15 13.31
N LYS A 383 1.99 4.19 13.50
CA LYS A 383 2.58 3.87 14.80
C LYS A 383 3.44 5.02 15.34
N TYR A 384 4.14 5.72 14.45
CA TYR A 384 4.87 6.94 14.81
C TYR A 384 3.90 8.00 15.33
N ILE A 385 2.75 8.19 14.67
CA ILE A 385 1.75 9.17 15.12
C ILE A 385 1.11 8.77 16.45
N GLU A 386 0.79 7.49 16.64
CA GLU A 386 0.26 6.95 17.89
C GLU A 386 1.23 7.16 19.06
N THR A 387 2.51 6.89 18.85
CA THR A 387 3.51 6.92 19.92
C THR A 387 3.98 8.33 20.23
N GLN A 388 4.24 9.16 19.21
CA GLN A 388 4.78 10.51 19.38
C GLN A 388 3.71 11.54 19.73
N TYR A 389 2.53 11.47 19.10
CA TYR A 389 1.44 12.45 19.29
C TYR A 389 0.28 11.93 20.13
N ARG A 390 0.42 10.74 20.73
CA ARG A 390 -0.58 10.08 21.61
C ARG A 390 -1.98 10.01 21.00
N GLN A 391 -2.05 9.93 19.67
CA GLN A 391 -3.30 9.79 18.94
C GLN A 391 -3.80 8.35 18.96
N SER A 392 -5.12 8.16 18.91
CA SER A 392 -5.69 6.82 18.79
C SER A 392 -5.24 6.13 17.50
N ALA A 393 -5.07 4.80 17.54
CA ALA A 393 -4.68 4.02 16.36
C ALA A 393 -5.62 4.21 15.16
N SER A 394 -6.92 4.38 15.43
CA SER A 394 -7.92 4.72 14.43
C SER A 394 -7.70 6.10 13.80
N ALA A 395 -7.42 7.14 14.60
CA ALA A 395 -7.18 8.48 14.08
C ALA A 395 -5.88 8.54 13.28
N SER A 396 -4.79 7.96 13.79
CA SER A 396 -3.49 7.88 13.12
C SER A 396 -3.56 7.18 11.77
N SER A 397 -4.28 6.06 11.72
CA SER A 397 -4.52 5.30 10.50
C SER A 397 -5.42 6.05 9.52
N LEU A 398 -6.47 6.71 10.00
CA LEU A 398 -7.36 7.52 9.16
C LEU A 398 -6.62 8.69 8.53
N ILE A 399 -5.80 9.41 9.30
CA ILE A 399 -5.05 10.58 8.82
C ILE A 399 -4.00 10.16 7.80
N THR A 400 -3.21 9.13 8.12
CA THR A 400 -2.20 8.60 7.19
C THR A 400 -2.84 8.04 5.92
N GLY A 401 -3.99 7.38 6.06
CA GLY A 401 -4.73 6.77 4.96
C GLY A 401 -5.51 7.76 4.09
N SER A 402 -6.07 8.84 4.66
CA SER A 402 -6.90 9.79 3.90
C SER A 402 -6.08 10.96 3.37
N ALA A 403 -5.47 11.75 4.26
CA ALA A 403 -4.72 12.95 3.86
C ALA A 403 -3.54 12.57 2.96
N GLY A 404 -2.75 11.57 3.35
CA GLY A 404 -1.61 11.12 2.55
C GLY A 404 -1.99 10.69 1.12
N LEU A 405 -3.09 9.95 0.96
CA LEU A 405 -3.56 9.50 -0.35
C LEU A 405 -4.10 10.65 -1.19
N VAL A 406 -4.87 11.58 -0.61
CA VAL A 406 -5.45 12.72 -1.34
C VAL A 406 -4.34 13.62 -1.90
N PHE A 407 -3.37 14.01 -1.08
CA PHE A 407 -2.26 14.87 -1.52
C PHE A 407 -1.38 14.18 -2.57
N SER A 408 -1.11 12.88 -2.43
CA SER A 408 -0.41 12.12 -3.46
C SER A 408 -1.19 12.02 -4.77
N ALA A 409 -2.52 11.83 -4.71
CA ALA A 409 -3.38 11.75 -5.87
C ALA A 409 -3.41 13.08 -6.66
N ILE A 410 -3.52 14.21 -5.96
CA ILE A 410 -3.45 15.55 -6.55
C ILE A 410 -2.07 15.80 -7.16
N GLY A 411 -0.99 15.46 -6.45
CA GLY A 411 0.39 15.65 -6.93
C GLY A 411 0.68 14.93 -8.25
N ILE A 412 0.22 13.69 -8.41
CA ILE A 412 0.38 12.92 -9.66
C ILE A 412 -0.42 13.52 -10.80
N LEU A 413 -1.66 13.96 -10.55
CA LEU A 413 -2.52 14.55 -11.57
C LEU A 413 -1.93 15.86 -12.09
N ILE A 414 -1.52 16.75 -11.18
CA ILE A 414 -0.90 18.04 -11.51
C ILE A 414 0.41 17.83 -12.28
N SER A 415 1.29 16.93 -11.83
CA SER A 415 2.56 16.68 -12.53
C SER A 415 2.35 16.15 -13.95
N GLY A 416 1.38 15.25 -14.16
CA GLY A 416 1.04 14.73 -15.49
C GLY A 416 0.53 15.81 -16.44
N LEU A 417 -0.30 16.73 -15.94
CA LEU A 417 -0.82 17.87 -16.72
C LEU A 417 0.30 18.86 -17.08
N ILE A 418 1.14 19.23 -16.11
CA ILE A 418 2.29 20.12 -16.31
C ILE A 418 3.25 19.53 -17.35
N ILE A 419 3.65 18.27 -17.20
CA ILE A 419 4.58 17.61 -18.13
C ILE A 419 3.97 17.50 -19.54
N SER A 420 2.66 17.28 -19.65
CA SER A 420 1.97 17.22 -20.95
C SER A 420 1.83 18.58 -21.63
N LYS A 421 1.71 19.66 -20.85
CA LYS A 421 1.58 21.03 -21.35
C LYS A 421 2.94 21.61 -21.77
N PHE A 422 3.92 21.59 -20.86
CA PHE A 422 5.24 22.21 -21.08
C PHE A 422 6.22 21.33 -21.83
N LYS A 423 6.00 20.00 -21.90
CA LYS A 423 6.84 19.03 -22.62
C LYS A 423 8.33 19.17 -22.29
N PRO A 424 8.73 19.12 -21.00
CA PRO A 424 10.13 19.28 -20.61
C PRO A 424 11.02 18.17 -21.21
N ARG A 425 12.29 18.53 -21.46
CA ARG A 425 13.34 17.58 -21.86
C ARG A 425 13.61 16.58 -20.72
N ALA A 426 14.10 15.39 -21.07
CA ALA A 426 14.37 14.31 -20.10
C ALA A 426 15.32 14.72 -18.96
N ARG A 427 16.28 15.61 -19.24
CA ARG A 427 17.20 16.16 -18.22
C ARG A 427 16.47 16.90 -17.10
N TYR A 428 15.48 17.72 -17.44
CA TYR A 428 14.69 18.45 -16.44
C TYR A 428 13.79 17.51 -15.63
N LEU A 429 13.28 16.42 -16.23
CA LEU A 429 12.54 15.39 -15.50
C LEU A 429 13.41 14.67 -14.46
N ALA A 430 14.64 14.33 -14.83
CA ALA A 430 15.60 13.73 -13.91
C ALA A 430 16.00 14.71 -12.79
N ALA A 431 16.27 15.98 -13.14
CA ALA A 431 16.57 17.01 -12.15
C ALA A 431 15.41 17.22 -11.15
N TRP A 432 14.16 17.17 -11.62
CA TRP A 432 12.99 17.23 -10.75
C TRP A 432 12.95 16.07 -9.73
N ASN A 433 13.30 14.85 -10.13
CA ASN A 433 13.38 13.72 -9.20
C ASN A 433 14.43 13.94 -8.10
N VAL A 434 15.55 14.60 -8.41
CA VAL A 434 16.58 14.96 -7.40
C VAL A 434 16.03 15.98 -6.41
N ILE A 435 15.31 17.01 -6.89
CA ILE A 435 14.66 18.02 -6.04
C ILE A 435 13.64 17.35 -5.11
N VAL A 436 12.79 16.47 -5.64
CA VAL A 436 11.82 15.70 -4.85
C VAL A 436 12.53 14.85 -3.78
N GLY A 437 13.66 14.24 -4.11
CA GLY A 437 14.50 13.51 -3.16
C GLY A 437 15.03 14.39 -2.04
N ALA A 438 15.61 15.55 -2.37
CA ALA A 438 16.13 16.50 -1.39
C ALA A 438 15.04 17.03 -0.44
N VAL A 439 13.88 17.40 -0.99
CA VAL A 439 12.70 17.83 -0.21
C VAL A 439 12.23 16.70 0.72
N SER A 440 12.23 15.45 0.23
CA SER A 440 11.84 14.29 1.05
C SER A 440 12.79 14.09 2.24
N VAL A 441 14.10 14.20 2.03
CA VAL A 441 15.11 14.08 3.10
C VAL A 441 14.94 15.21 4.12
N MET A 442 14.83 16.47 3.66
CA MET A 442 14.63 17.62 4.54
C MET A 442 13.37 17.48 5.40
N GLY A 443 12.24 17.08 4.80
CA GLY A 443 11.00 16.92 5.55
C GLY A 443 11.03 15.74 6.51
N ILE A 444 11.71 14.63 6.16
CA ILE A 444 11.89 13.51 7.09
C ILE A 444 12.77 13.91 8.28
N ILE A 445 13.86 14.66 8.06
CA ILE A 445 14.70 15.19 9.15
C ILE A 445 13.89 16.11 10.06
N SER A 446 12.98 16.91 9.50
CA SER A 446 12.13 17.80 10.31
C SER A 446 11.26 17.04 11.32
N TYR A 447 10.91 15.78 11.08
CA TYR A 447 10.13 14.97 12.03
C TYR A 447 10.86 14.76 13.36
N ALA A 448 12.20 14.72 13.36
CA ALA A 448 12.97 14.59 14.61
C ALA A 448 12.77 15.78 15.57
N TYR A 449 12.36 16.94 15.04
CA TYR A 449 12.20 18.18 15.81
C TYR A 449 10.73 18.51 16.12
N LEU A 450 9.77 17.77 15.54
CA LEU A 450 8.34 18.06 15.63
C LEU A 450 7.61 17.15 16.63
N GLY A 451 8.29 16.64 17.67
CA GLY A 451 7.67 15.79 18.69
C GLY A 451 6.89 16.58 19.75
N CYS A 452 5.99 15.90 20.45
CA CYS A 452 5.47 16.41 21.73
C CYS A 452 6.55 16.27 22.79
N GLU A 453 6.68 17.23 23.70
CA GLU A 453 7.52 17.05 24.89
C GLU A 453 7.03 15.82 25.68
N GLU A 454 7.96 14.96 26.09
CA GLU A 454 7.65 13.87 27.01
C GLU A 454 7.21 14.50 28.33
N ASN A 455 5.90 14.59 28.58
CA ASN A 455 5.44 14.69 29.96
C ASN A 455 5.94 13.44 30.67
N ASP A 456 6.92 13.65 31.56
CA ASP A 456 7.83 12.73 32.25
C ASP A 456 7.13 11.76 33.23
N ASN A 457 5.88 11.39 32.92
CA ASN A 457 4.99 10.64 33.81
C ASN A 457 4.89 9.17 33.40
N ARG A 458 5.93 8.62 32.77
CA ARG A 458 6.17 7.17 32.78
C ARG A 458 6.70 6.80 34.16
N ALA A 459 6.44 5.57 34.62
CA ALA A 459 7.04 5.03 35.84
C ALA A 459 8.56 5.35 35.87
N PRO A 460 9.14 5.69 37.03
CA PRO A 460 10.49 6.22 37.14
C PRO A 460 11.46 5.29 36.40
N VAL A 461 12.08 5.82 35.35
CA VAL A 461 13.12 5.12 34.59
C VAL A 461 14.35 5.12 35.49
N LEU A 462 14.86 3.93 35.80
CA LEU A 462 16.12 3.80 36.54
C LEU A 462 17.27 4.39 35.71
N PRO A 463 18.37 4.84 36.32
CA PRO A 463 19.55 5.34 35.59
C PRO A 463 20.17 4.34 34.60
N SER A 464 19.76 3.06 34.66
CA SER A 464 20.12 1.98 33.75
C SER A 464 19.32 1.95 32.44
N GLY A 465 18.24 2.73 32.31
CA GLY A 465 17.35 2.71 31.14
C GLY A 465 16.18 1.72 31.25
N GLU A 466 16.11 0.93 32.33
CA GLU A 466 15.00 0.01 32.59
C GLU A 466 13.79 0.75 33.18
N LEU A 467 12.61 0.48 32.60
CA LEU A 467 11.32 0.85 33.19
C LEU A 467 11.05 -0.11 34.35
N ASN A 468 11.04 0.35 35.60
CA ASN A 468 10.54 -0.45 36.72
C ASN A 468 9.09 -0.04 37.03
N PRO A 469 8.09 -0.76 36.50
CA PRO A 469 6.69 -0.40 36.71
C PRO A 469 6.17 -0.86 38.08
N ILE A 470 7.02 -1.53 38.88
CA ILE A 470 6.72 -1.99 40.24
C ILE A 470 7.12 -0.88 41.21
N SER A 471 6.14 -0.43 41.99
CA SER A 471 6.28 0.54 43.07
C SER A 471 5.69 -0.07 44.35
N ASP A 472 5.99 0.51 45.52
CA ASP A 472 5.48 0.01 46.80
C ASP A 472 3.94 -0.10 46.83
N CYS A 473 3.24 0.63 45.96
CA CYS A 473 1.78 0.63 45.86
C CYS A 473 1.18 -0.57 45.10
N ASN A 474 1.95 -1.28 44.27
CA ASN A 474 1.46 -2.39 43.42
C ASN A 474 2.24 -3.70 43.63
N SER A 475 3.14 -3.74 44.62
CA SER A 475 3.93 -4.91 45.00
C SER A 475 3.07 -6.14 45.32
N ASP A 476 1.89 -5.95 45.89
CA ASP A 476 0.95 -7.02 46.26
C ASP A 476 0.10 -7.56 45.08
N CYS A 477 0.29 -7.01 43.88
CA CYS A 477 -0.55 -7.28 42.70
C CYS A 477 0.06 -8.28 41.69
N TYR A 478 1.36 -8.60 41.78
CA TYR A 478 2.08 -9.53 40.88
C TYR A 478 1.79 -9.32 39.37
N CYS A 479 1.95 -8.10 38.88
CA CYS A 479 1.52 -7.71 37.52
C CYS A 479 2.46 -8.10 36.35
N ASP A 480 3.41 -9.02 36.53
CA ASP A 480 4.52 -9.29 35.60
C ASP A 480 4.09 -9.74 34.19
N TYR A 481 2.94 -10.40 34.07
CA TYR A 481 2.43 -10.94 32.80
C TYR A 481 1.18 -10.22 32.28
N VAL A 482 0.85 -9.04 32.84
CA VAL A 482 -0.33 -8.28 32.40
C VAL A 482 -0.02 -7.54 31.10
N LYS A 483 -0.84 -7.77 30.08
CA LYS A 483 -0.73 -7.11 28.77
C LYS A 483 -0.87 -5.59 28.91
N TYR A 484 -0.06 -4.83 28.15
CA TYR A 484 -0.13 -3.37 28.08
C TYR A 484 -1.55 -2.91 27.74
N ASN A 485 -2.19 -2.18 28.67
CA ASN A 485 -3.53 -1.65 28.53
C ASN A 485 -3.64 -0.34 29.32
N PRO A 486 -3.13 0.78 28.76
CA PRO A 486 -2.85 1.98 29.54
C PRO A 486 -4.12 2.56 30.17
N VAL A 487 -3.97 3.10 31.37
CA VAL A 487 -5.05 3.77 32.11
C VAL A 487 -4.57 5.14 32.60
N CYS A 488 -5.45 6.13 32.57
CA CYS A 488 -5.17 7.50 32.96
C CYS A 488 -5.83 7.84 34.30
N SER A 489 -5.10 8.50 35.19
CA SER A 489 -5.62 9.07 36.44
C SER A 489 -6.79 10.03 36.18
N SER A 490 -7.73 10.12 37.13
CA SER A 490 -8.83 11.09 37.12
C SER A 490 -8.34 12.53 36.92
N ASP A 491 -7.14 12.84 37.41
CA ASP A 491 -6.53 14.18 37.34
C ASP A 491 -5.85 14.46 35.99
N GLY A 492 -5.82 13.48 35.07
CA GLY A 492 -5.23 13.63 33.75
C GLY A 492 -3.69 13.69 33.73
N THR A 493 -3.04 13.52 34.87
CA THR A 493 -1.59 13.74 35.04
C THR A 493 -0.77 12.47 34.77
N LYS A 494 -1.19 11.31 35.28
CA LYS A 494 -0.40 10.07 35.25
C LYS A 494 -1.05 8.97 34.42
N THR A 495 -0.25 8.33 33.56
CA THR A 495 -0.64 7.15 32.77
C THR A 495 0.07 5.92 33.30
N PHE A 496 -0.69 4.92 33.74
CA PHE A 496 -0.16 3.63 34.17
C PHE A 496 -0.15 2.62 33.01
N VAL A 497 0.74 1.64 33.09
CA VAL A 497 0.89 0.54 32.11
C VAL A 497 -0.41 -0.28 31.96
N SER A 498 -1.09 -0.51 33.08
CA SER A 498 -2.40 -1.18 33.15
C SER A 498 -3.12 -0.87 34.47
N ALA A 499 -4.39 -1.28 34.57
CA ALA A 499 -5.17 -1.20 35.80
C ALA A 499 -4.54 -1.99 36.98
N CYS A 500 -3.96 -3.17 36.71
CA CYS A 500 -3.18 -3.92 37.71
C CYS A 500 -2.00 -3.10 38.23
N HIS A 501 -1.24 -2.47 37.34
CA HIS A 501 -0.08 -1.65 37.71
C HIS A 501 -0.46 -0.36 38.44
N ALA A 502 -1.70 0.12 38.29
CA ALA A 502 -2.28 1.19 39.10
C ALA A 502 -2.80 0.71 40.47
N GLY A 503 -2.78 -0.61 40.73
CA GLY A 503 -3.26 -1.24 41.95
C GLY A 503 -4.79 -1.32 42.06
N CYS A 504 -5.52 -1.24 40.94
CA CYS A 504 -6.99 -1.19 40.93
C CYS A 504 -7.61 -2.57 41.20
N LYS A 505 -8.54 -2.63 42.15
CA LYS A 505 -9.21 -3.87 42.58
C LYS A 505 -10.64 -4.03 42.04
N LYS A 506 -11.27 -2.94 41.61
CA LYS A 506 -12.68 -2.93 41.18
C LYS A 506 -12.86 -2.33 39.80
N LEU A 507 -13.85 -2.84 39.07
CA LEU A 507 -14.37 -2.24 37.84
C LEU A 507 -15.78 -1.73 38.13
N ILE A 508 -16.06 -0.47 37.82
CA ILE A 508 -17.35 0.19 38.05
C ILE A 508 -17.80 0.80 36.72
N GLY A 509 -19.06 0.57 36.32
CA GLY A 509 -19.65 1.26 35.17
C GLY A 509 -20.23 2.61 35.58
N ILE A 510 -19.66 3.72 35.10
CA ILE A 510 -20.19 5.08 35.30
C ILE A 510 -20.63 5.62 33.93
N ASN A 511 -21.90 6.01 33.79
CA ASN A 511 -22.46 6.59 32.55
C ASN A 511 -22.18 5.80 31.26
N GLY A 512 -22.19 4.46 31.33
CA GLY A 512 -21.95 3.58 30.17
C GLY A 512 -20.47 3.44 29.77
N THR A 513 -19.54 3.93 30.58
CA THR A 513 -18.10 3.69 30.47
C THR A 513 -17.58 2.95 31.68
N ASP A 514 -16.85 1.85 31.44
CA ASP A 514 -16.19 1.09 32.50
C ASP A 514 -14.97 1.85 33.01
N VAL A 515 -14.92 2.13 34.31
CA VAL A 515 -13.80 2.78 35.00
C VAL A 515 -13.24 1.83 36.06
N PHE A 516 -11.93 1.87 36.26
CA PHE A 516 -11.28 1.07 37.30
C PHE A 516 -11.18 1.92 38.57
N ALA A 517 -11.54 1.34 39.71
CA ALA A 517 -11.62 2.02 41.00
C ALA A 517 -10.86 1.23 42.08
N ASP A 518 -10.67 1.88 43.24
CA ASP A 518 -9.93 1.33 44.38
C ASP A 518 -8.47 1.02 44.00
N CYS A 519 -7.80 2.03 43.44
CA CYS A 519 -6.44 1.95 42.92
C CYS A 519 -5.42 2.46 43.95
N SER A 520 -4.56 1.56 44.45
CA SER A 520 -3.58 1.88 45.51
C SER A 520 -2.56 2.96 45.11
N CYS A 521 -2.17 3.04 43.83
CA CYS A 521 -1.10 3.92 43.36
C CYS A 521 -1.53 5.38 43.13
N LEU A 522 -2.82 5.70 43.23
CA LEU A 522 -3.32 7.08 43.20
C LEU A 522 -3.28 7.73 44.59
N ARG A 523 -3.42 6.91 45.64
CA ARG A 523 -3.65 7.34 47.03
C ARG A 523 -2.42 7.93 47.72
N GLN A 524 -1.23 7.71 47.16
CA GLN A 524 0.04 7.99 47.84
C GLN A 524 0.50 9.45 47.72
N GLU A 525 0.01 10.21 46.73
CA GLU A 525 0.29 11.65 46.62
C GLU A 525 -0.49 12.50 47.62
N ASN A 526 -1.70 12.08 48.00
CA ASN A 526 -2.49 12.79 48.99
C ASN A 526 -1.81 12.78 50.37
N LYS A 527 -0.97 11.79 50.71
CA LYS A 527 -0.23 11.77 51.99
C LYS A 527 0.81 12.87 52.15
N LEU A 528 1.28 13.50 51.07
CA LEU A 528 2.19 14.65 51.14
C LEU A 528 1.45 15.99 51.30
N VAL A 529 0.15 16.03 51.00
CA VAL A 529 -0.72 17.21 51.14
C VAL A 529 -1.61 17.13 52.39
N GLU A 530 -1.92 15.92 52.88
CA GLU A 530 -2.79 15.68 54.04
C GLU A 530 -2.23 16.23 55.35
N ASN A 531 -0.93 16.52 55.42
CA ASN A 531 -0.33 17.16 56.60
C ASN A 531 -0.64 18.67 56.72
N ARG A 532 -1.47 19.27 55.85
CA ARG A 532 -1.73 20.72 55.93
C ARG A 532 -3.17 21.23 55.86
N VAL A 533 -4.21 20.41 55.71
CA VAL A 533 -5.60 20.93 55.77
C VAL A 533 -6.54 19.93 56.43
N ASN A 534 -6.62 19.97 57.77
CA ASN A 534 -7.73 19.41 58.53
C ASN A 534 -8.92 20.39 58.51
N ASP A 535 -9.52 20.65 57.35
CA ASP A 535 -10.84 21.30 57.35
C ASP A 535 -11.62 21.17 56.04
N ILE A 536 -12.89 20.79 56.25
CA ILE A 536 -14.07 20.97 55.38
C ILE A 536 -14.32 19.93 54.27
N ASN A 537 -15.43 19.20 54.47
CA ASN A 537 -16.27 18.47 53.52
C ASN A 537 -16.14 18.90 52.05
N THR A 538 -15.18 18.33 51.34
CA THR A 538 -15.23 18.22 49.89
C THR A 538 -15.77 16.83 49.54
N PRO A 539 -16.64 16.71 48.52
CA PRO A 539 -17.18 15.41 48.14
C PRO A 539 -16.02 14.50 47.75
N ILE A 540 -15.99 13.29 48.32
CA ILE A 540 -15.02 12.25 48.02
C ILE A 540 -15.00 12.04 46.50
N ASN A 541 -14.02 12.63 45.82
CA ASN A 541 -13.69 12.23 44.46
C ASN A 541 -13.22 10.79 44.57
N TRP A 542 -13.94 9.89 43.95
CA TRP A 542 -13.52 8.49 43.89
C TRP A 542 -12.23 8.46 43.07
N ASP A 543 -11.15 7.93 43.63
CA ASP A 543 -9.91 7.69 42.89
C ASP A 543 -10.19 6.57 41.86
N PHE A 544 -10.52 6.98 40.64
CA PHE A 544 -10.74 6.08 39.51
C PHE A 544 -9.78 6.42 38.37
N VAL A 545 -9.38 5.38 37.63
CA VAL A 545 -8.66 5.53 36.37
C VAL A 545 -9.55 5.19 35.18
N ARG A 546 -9.38 5.94 34.10
CA ARG A 546 -10.09 5.72 32.84
C ARG A 546 -9.22 4.91 31.88
N PRO A 547 -9.82 4.05 31.04
CA PRO A 547 -9.08 3.37 29.99
C PRO A 547 -8.51 4.38 28.98
N GLY A 548 -7.27 4.17 28.55
CA GLY A 548 -6.53 5.03 27.64
C GLY A 548 -5.43 5.85 28.32
N SER A 549 -4.52 6.39 27.51
CA SER A 549 -3.45 7.29 27.96
C SER A 549 -4.00 8.71 28.22
N CYS A 550 -3.38 9.45 29.14
CA CYS A 550 -3.77 10.84 29.38
C CYS A 550 -3.52 11.73 28.16
N SER A 551 -4.47 12.64 27.90
CA SER A 551 -4.40 13.62 26.80
C SER A 551 -3.26 14.61 27.04
N VAL A 552 -2.46 14.87 26.00
CA VAL A 552 -1.42 15.90 26.00
C VAL A 552 -1.81 16.95 24.97
N ASP A 553 -1.78 18.23 25.34
CA ASP A 553 -2.07 19.35 24.45
C ASP A 553 -0.91 19.57 23.46
N CYS A 554 -0.86 18.74 22.42
CA CYS A 554 0.18 18.75 21.39
C CYS A 554 -0.37 19.06 19.98
N PHE A 555 -1.56 19.64 19.90
CA PHE A 555 -2.25 19.86 18.62
C PHE A 555 -1.46 20.75 17.65
N SER A 556 -0.75 21.78 18.14
CA SER A 556 0.04 22.68 17.28
C SER A 556 1.20 21.96 16.57
N GLN A 557 2.01 21.21 17.32
CA GLN A 557 3.11 20.39 16.76
C GLN A 557 2.56 19.31 15.83
N PHE A 558 1.45 18.69 16.21
CA PHE A 558 0.77 17.69 15.39
C PHE A 558 0.27 18.24 14.05
N TYR A 559 -0.36 19.42 14.03
CA TYR A 559 -0.80 20.05 12.78
C TYR A 559 0.37 20.48 11.89
N MET A 560 1.46 20.99 12.48
CA MET A 560 2.68 21.31 11.74
C MET A 560 3.28 20.06 11.09
N PHE A 561 3.39 18.97 11.85
CA PHE A 561 3.80 17.67 11.32
C PHE A 561 2.89 17.19 10.19
N LEU A 562 1.56 17.30 10.36
CA LEU A 562 0.60 16.91 9.34
C LEU A 562 0.76 17.73 8.04
N CYS A 563 0.99 19.03 8.15
CA CYS A 563 1.30 19.90 7.01
C CYS A 563 2.56 19.41 6.27
N VAL A 564 3.64 19.09 7.01
CA VAL A 564 4.87 18.55 6.41
C VAL A 564 4.60 17.20 5.72
N VAL A 565 3.89 16.27 6.38
CA VAL A 565 3.50 14.98 5.77
C VAL A 565 2.75 15.19 4.46
N CYS A 566 1.75 16.07 4.44
CA CYS A 566 0.96 16.37 3.24
C CYS A 566 1.83 16.95 2.12
N LEU A 567 2.73 17.89 2.43
CA LEU A 567 3.68 18.46 1.46
C LEU A 567 4.64 17.40 0.90
N LEU A 568 5.18 16.52 1.74
CA LEU A 568 6.04 15.43 1.30
C LEU A 568 5.29 14.42 0.44
N LYS A 569 4.06 14.05 0.81
CA LYS A 569 3.20 13.15 0.02
C LYS A 569 2.84 13.75 -1.33
N PHE A 570 2.60 15.05 -1.39
CA PHE A 570 2.39 15.77 -2.65
C PHE A 570 3.67 15.77 -3.51
N SER A 571 4.79 16.24 -2.95
CA SER A 571 6.08 16.34 -3.64
C SER A 571 6.57 14.99 -4.17
N GLY A 572 6.60 13.96 -3.32
CA GLY A 572 6.99 12.60 -3.69
C GLY A 572 6.15 12.02 -4.83
N ALA A 573 4.86 12.33 -4.86
CA ALA A 573 3.95 11.84 -5.89
C ALA A 573 4.22 12.51 -7.25
N THR A 574 4.64 13.78 -7.29
CA THR A 574 4.99 14.47 -8.55
C THR A 574 6.14 13.76 -9.30
N GLY A 575 7.10 13.19 -8.57
CA GLY A 575 8.26 12.47 -9.13
C GLY A 575 7.91 11.16 -9.84
N ARG A 576 6.76 10.53 -9.54
CA ARG A 576 6.39 9.23 -10.13
C ARG A 576 6.19 9.29 -11.65
N ALA A 577 5.53 10.34 -12.14
CA ALA A 577 5.31 10.54 -13.57
C ALA A 577 6.63 10.85 -14.31
N ALA A 578 7.52 11.63 -13.68
CA ALA A 578 8.84 11.93 -14.22
C ALA A 578 9.72 10.66 -14.30
N ASN A 579 9.79 9.89 -13.22
CA ASN A 579 10.53 8.62 -13.17
C ASN A 579 10.06 7.63 -14.25
N PHE A 580 8.75 7.45 -14.39
CA PHE A 580 8.16 6.63 -15.43
C PHE A 580 8.61 7.06 -16.85
N LEU A 581 8.56 8.35 -17.15
CA LEU A 581 8.93 8.86 -18.47
C LEU A 581 10.42 8.73 -18.77
N VAL A 582 11.29 8.88 -17.76
CA VAL A 582 12.73 8.67 -17.93
C VAL A 582 13.00 7.23 -18.36
N THR A 583 12.41 6.24 -17.65
CA THR A 583 12.53 4.81 -17.96
C THR A 583 12.07 4.47 -19.38
N VAL A 584 10.94 5.01 -19.83
CA VAL A 584 10.38 4.68 -21.16
C VAL A 584 11.09 5.40 -22.30
N ARG A 585 11.66 6.58 -22.05
CA ARG A 585 12.32 7.39 -23.08
C ARG A 585 13.78 7.00 -23.30
N CYS A 586 14.44 6.35 -22.35
CA CYS A 586 15.85 5.93 -22.48
C CYS A 586 16.03 4.55 -23.11
N VAL A 587 14.95 3.88 -23.52
CA VAL A 587 14.95 2.55 -24.14
C VAL A 587 14.18 2.54 -25.46
N GLU A 588 14.49 1.57 -26.31
CA GLU A 588 13.79 1.34 -27.58
C GLU A 588 12.36 0.84 -27.36
N GLU A 589 11.47 1.06 -28.35
CA GLU A 589 10.05 0.72 -28.22
C GLU A 589 9.79 -0.78 -27.98
N LYS A 590 10.66 -1.67 -28.49
CA LYS A 590 10.59 -3.12 -28.25
C LYS A 590 10.98 -3.53 -26.83
N ASP A 591 11.82 -2.75 -26.16
CA ASP A 591 12.40 -3.09 -24.85
C ASP A 591 11.62 -2.46 -23.68
N LYS A 592 10.63 -1.58 -23.94
CA LYS A 592 9.90 -0.85 -22.90
C LYS A 592 9.28 -1.75 -21.83
N SER A 593 8.60 -2.83 -22.22
CA SER A 593 8.00 -3.77 -21.27
C SER A 593 9.06 -4.47 -20.42
N VAL A 594 10.15 -4.90 -21.06
CA VAL A 594 11.29 -5.56 -20.39
C VAL A 594 11.98 -4.60 -19.41
N ALA A 595 12.15 -3.33 -19.79
CA ALA A 595 12.73 -2.30 -18.93
C ALA A 595 11.87 -2.03 -17.69
N MET A 596 10.54 -2.01 -17.83
CA MET A 596 9.64 -1.91 -16.69
C MET A 596 9.70 -3.15 -15.79
N GLY A 597 9.69 -4.34 -16.37
CA GLY A 597 9.84 -5.60 -15.62
C GLY A 597 11.17 -5.67 -14.88
N PHE A 598 12.25 -5.23 -15.53
CA PHE A 598 13.58 -5.19 -14.94
C PHE A 598 13.68 -4.18 -13.78
N GLY A 599 13.07 -3.00 -13.93
CA GLY A 599 12.93 -2.05 -12.82
C GLY A 599 12.14 -2.64 -11.65
N LEU A 600 11.03 -3.36 -11.93
CA LEU A 600 10.21 -4.01 -10.89
C LEU A 600 10.97 -5.12 -10.15
N MET A 601 11.76 -5.93 -10.87
CA MET A 601 12.64 -6.94 -10.31
C MET A 601 13.67 -6.32 -9.37
N LEU A 602 14.38 -5.26 -9.80
CA LEU A 602 15.36 -4.55 -8.97
C LEU A 602 14.73 -3.93 -7.72
N MET A 603 13.55 -3.34 -7.87
CA MET A 603 12.77 -2.77 -6.76
C MET A 603 12.36 -3.84 -5.74
N SER A 604 11.92 -5.00 -6.20
CA SER A 604 11.52 -6.12 -5.33
C SER A 604 12.73 -6.68 -4.59
N LEU A 605 13.85 -6.91 -5.31
CA LEU A 605 15.10 -7.45 -4.76
C LEU A 605 15.72 -6.53 -3.70
N CYS A 606 15.81 -5.23 -4.01
CA CYS A 606 16.67 -4.31 -3.25
C CYS A 606 15.91 -3.34 -2.35
N ALA A 607 14.59 -3.21 -2.50
CA ALA A 607 13.79 -2.29 -1.67
C ALA A 607 12.62 -3.00 -0.96
N PHE A 608 11.68 -3.62 -1.67
CA PHE A 608 10.43 -4.10 -1.06
C PHE A 608 10.64 -5.29 -0.11
N VAL A 609 11.47 -6.26 -0.46
CA VAL A 609 11.80 -7.40 0.42
C VAL A 609 12.71 -6.98 1.59
N PRO A 610 13.87 -6.32 1.37
CA PRO A 610 14.80 -6.05 2.47
C PRO A 610 14.35 -4.92 3.40
N SER A 611 13.60 -3.92 2.94
CA SER A 611 13.27 -2.75 3.78
C SER A 611 12.46 -3.12 5.03
N PRO A 612 11.31 -3.82 4.95
CA PRO A 612 10.56 -4.18 6.16
C PRO A 612 11.35 -5.06 7.13
N ILE A 613 12.22 -5.93 6.61
CA ILE A 613 13.06 -6.85 7.42
C ILE A 613 14.14 -6.06 8.17
N LEU A 614 14.93 -5.26 7.45
CA LEU A 614 16.02 -4.47 8.03
C LEU A 614 15.50 -3.53 9.12
N PHE A 615 14.47 -2.76 8.79
CA PHE A 615 13.92 -1.78 9.73
C PHE A 615 13.08 -2.43 10.84
N GLY A 616 12.46 -3.59 10.58
CA GLY A 616 11.82 -4.39 11.63
C GLY A 616 12.82 -4.87 12.68
N ILE A 617 14.01 -5.33 12.27
CA ILE A 617 15.08 -5.73 13.20
C ILE A 617 15.61 -4.52 13.98
N ILE A 618 15.83 -3.39 13.30
CA ILE A 618 16.31 -2.15 13.96
C ILE A 618 15.32 -1.72 15.04
N MET A 619 14.03 -1.61 14.70
CA MET A 619 12.98 -1.23 15.66
C MET A 619 12.81 -2.26 16.78
N GLY A 620 12.91 -3.56 16.47
CA GLY A 620 12.83 -4.63 17.46
C GLY A 620 13.98 -4.59 18.47
N LYS A 621 15.20 -4.28 18.02
CA LYS A 621 16.36 -4.06 18.92
C LYS A 621 16.17 -2.84 19.82
N PHE A 622 15.67 -1.73 19.28
CA PHE A 622 15.35 -0.55 20.07
C PHE A 622 14.27 -0.83 21.13
N GLN A 623 13.22 -1.61 20.80
CA GLN A 623 12.22 -2.01 21.80
C GLN A 623 12.80 -2.96 22.86
N GLN A 624 13.70 -3.88 22.50
CA GLN A 624 14.37 -4.75 23.48
C GLN A 624 15.33 -4.00 24.41
N GLN A 625 15.96 -2.92 23.95
CA GLN A 625 16.81 -2.05 24.76
C GLN A 625 16.06 -1.04 25.63
N LEU A 626 14.72 -0.98 25.52
CA LEU A 626 13.85 -0.18 26.39
C LEU A 626 13.13 -1.05 27.44
N VAL A 627 13.23 -2.38 27.30
CA VAL A 627 12.58 -3.38 28.17
C VAL A 627 13.61 -4.17 28.99
N ARG A 628 14.86 -4.27 28.51
CA ARG A 628 16.07 -4.38 29.34
C ARG A 628 16.70 -3.01 29.48
#